data_AF-T0LNS0-F1
#
_entry.id   AF-T0LNS0-F1
#
_cell.length_a   1.000
_cell.length_b   1.000
_cell.length_c   1.000
_cell.angle_alpha   90.00
_cell.angle_beta   90.00
_cell.angle_gamma   90.00
#
_symmetry.space_group_name_H-M   'P 1'
#
loop_
_entity.id
_entity.type
_entity.pdbx_description
1 polymer ?
#
loop_
_entity_poly.entity_id
_entity_poly.type
_entity_poly.pdbx_seq_one_letter_code
_entity_poly.pdbx_strand_id
1 'polypeptide(L)'
;MMFVIFFALSYTFSLTGNSSFYWASVLFGILTIPAAAALNGKEMMQDFSVSVLYFITLISVLVALTFFISIVDYRWGTTIPLIFITPVIVEEFNFRYLLQRVFLKKFSPYIALSLQAVLYSLYYARYAIAAGGVAYPFPYNIVLVTSMFGMGLVYGILAKLSKNFFLPATVHLILWSLFPWLPAAIASTILPA
;
A
#
# COMPACT_ATOMS: atom_id res chain seq x y z
N MET A 1 4.69 -20.18 8.95
CA MET A 1 3.63 -20.79 8.11
C MET A 1 2.37 -19.92 8.08
N MET A 2 1.79 -19.54 9.22
CA MET A 2 0.58 -18.67 9.28
C MET A 2 0.67 -17.36 8.49
N PHE A 3 1.81 -16.65 8.54
CA PHE A 3 2.03 -15.44 7.72
C PHE A 3 1.82 -15.67 6.22
N VAL A 4 2.44 -16.72 5.67
CA VAL A 4 2.37 -17.03 4.23
C VAL A 4 0.93 -17.34 3.84
N ILE A 5 0.18 -18.02 4.72
CA ILE A 5 -1.25 -18.32 4.51
C ILE A 5 -2.06 -17.02 4.46
N PHE A 6 -1.89 -16.11 5.43
CA PHE A 6 -2.62 -14.85 5.43
C PHE A 6 -2.25 -13.93 4.26
N PHE A 7 -0.98 -13.86 3.89
CA PHE A 7 -0.53 -13.12 2.72
C PHE A 7 -1.11 -13.69 1.42
N ALA A 8 -1.06 -15.02 1.25
CA ALA A 8 -1.61 -15.68 0.07
C ALA A 8 -3.14 -15.54 -0.02
N LEU A 9 -3.86 -15.66 1.11
CA LEU A 9 -5.30 -15.42 1.16
C LEU A 9 -5.63 -13.96 0.85
N SER A 10 -4.90 -13.02 1.45
CA SER A 10 -5.04 -11.59 1.16
C SER A 10 -4.88 -11.32 -0.34
N TYR A 11 -3.83 -11.85 -0.94
CA TYR A 11 -3.56 -11.73 -2.38
C TYR A 11 -4.64 -12.40 -3.25
N THR A 12 -5.13 -13.57 -2.86
CA THR A 12 -6.11 -14.33 -3.64
C THR A 12 -7.48 -13.66 -3.62
N PHE A 13 -7.99 -13.26 -2.45
CA PHE A 13 -9.29 -12.59 -2.34
C PHE A 13 -9.31 -11.25 -3.08
N SER A 14 -8.17 -10.57 -3.05
CA SER A 14 -7.85 -9.39 -3.84
C SER A 14 -8.18 -9.52 -5.34
N LEU A 15 -8.05 -10.71 -5.94
CA LEU A 15 -8.20 -10.93 -7.39
C LEU A 15 -9.66 -11.03 -7.90
N THR A 16 -10.63 -11.11 -7.00
CA THR A 16 -11.98 -11.59 -7.32
C THR A 16 -12.99 -10.51 -7.73
N GLY A 17 -12.63 -9.23 -7.60
CA GLY A 17 -13.51 -8.09 -7.93
C GLY A 17 -14.75 -7.93 -7.03
N ASN A 18 -14.94 -8.82 -6.04
CA ASN A 18 -16.07 -8.81 -5.12
C ASN A 18 -15.75 -7.99 -3.86
N SER A 19 -16.70 -7.17 -3.40
CA SER A 19 -16.52 -6.31 -2.22
C SER A 19 -16.30 -7.08 -0.92
N SER A 20 -16.95 -8.22 -0.71
CA SER A 20 -16.72 -9.09 0.46
C SER A 20 -15.32 -9.68 0.46
N PHE A 21 -14.79 -10.02 -0.72
CA PHE A 21 -13.43 -10.50 -0.86
C PHE A 21 -12.38 -9.39 -0.75
N TYR A 22 -12.70 -8.15 -1.15
CA TYR A 22 -11.86 -6.99 -0.81
C TYR A 22 -11.71 -6.85 0.71
N TRP A 23 -12.80 -6.88 1.47
CA TRP A 23 -12.74 -6.78 2.93
C TRP A 23 -12.04 -7.98 3.57
N ALA A 24 -12.22 -9.19 3.04
CA ALA A 24 -11.42 -10.34 3.44
C ALA A 24 -9.93 -10.11 3.18
N SER A 25 -9.56 -9.53 2.03
CA SER A 25 -8.15 -9.22 1.71
C SER A 25 -7.52 -8.24 2.71
N VAL A 26 -8.28 -7.21 3.10
CA VAL A 26 -7.87 -6.23 4.11
C VAL A 26 -7.73 -6.90 5.47
N LEU A 27 -8.73 -7.69 5.89
CA LEU A 27 -8.70 -8.42 7.16
C LEU A 27 -7.47 -9.34 7.24
N PHE A 28 -7.26 -10.20 6.25
CA PHE A 28 -6.10 -11.10 6.23
C PHE A 28 -4.78 -10.31 6.18
N GLY A 29 -4.75 -9.18 5.47
CA GLY A 29 -3.61 -8.29 5.42
C GLY A 29 -3.32 -7.58 6.75
N ILE A 30 -4.33 -7.26 7.58
CA ILE A 30 -4.12 -6.76 8.94
C ILE A 30 -3.62 -7.88 9.84
N LEU A 31 -4.17 -9.09 9.72
CA LEU A 31 -3.81 -10.25 10.54
C LEU A 31 -2.35 -10.70 10.31
N THR A 32 -1.70 -10.31 9.22
CA THR A 32 -0.25 -10.55 9.05
C THR A 32 0.60 -9.75 10.04
N ILE A 33 0.13 -8.59 10.53
CA ILE A 33 0.87 -7.75 11.50
C ILE A 33 1.07 -8.48 12.83
N PRO A 34 0.03 -8.89 13.57
CA PRO A 34 0.20 -9.62 14.82
C PRO A 34 0.86 -11.00 14.58
N ALA A 35 0.58 -11.66 13.45
CA ALA A 35 1.23 -12.93 13.13
C ALA A 35 2.76 -12.77 12.94
N ALA A 36 3.19 -11.69 12.30
CA ALA A 36 4.61 -11.39 12.15
C ALA A 36 5.25 -10.94 13.47
N ALA A 37 4.54 -10.17 14.29
CA ALA A 37 4.99 -9.76 15.62
C ALA A 37 5.17 -10.96 16.56
N ALA A 38 4.28 -11.94 16.51
CA ALA A 38 4.41 -13.18 17.28
C ALA A 38 5.67 -13.99 16.89
N LEU A 39 6.09 -13.91 15.62
CA LEU A 39 7.25 -14.66 15.10
C LEU A 39 8.57 -13.90 15.22
N ASN A 40 8.55 -12.56 15.08
CA ASN A 40 9.76 -11.74 14.96
C ASN A 40 9.75 -10.53 15.93
N GLY A 41 8.99 -10.60 17.02
CA GLY A 41 8.66 -9.45 17.86
C GLY A 41 9.87 -8.65 18.38
N LYS A 42 10.97 -9.31 18.77
CA LYS A 42 12.18 -8.62 19.24
C LYS A 42 12.81 -7.74 18.16
N GLU A 43 12.96 -8.27 16.95
CA GLU A 43 13.50 -7.52 15.81
C GLU A 43 12.56 -6.37 15.42
N MET A 44 11.25 -6.64 15.39
CA MET A 44 10.25 -5.62 15.07
C MET A 44 10.24 -4.46 16.06
N MET A 45 10.31 -4.76 17.36
CA MET A 45 10.38 -3.74 18.40
C MET A 45 11.64 -2.89 18.30
N GLN A 46 12.78 -3.49 17.93
CA GLN A 46 14.01 -2.77 17.70
C GLN A 46 13.93 -1.86 16.47
N ASP A 47 13.39 -2.36 15.35
CA ASP A 47 13.19 -1.55 14.15
C ASP A 47 12.23 -0.38 14.44
N PHE A 48 11.17 -0.61 15.21
CA PHE A 48 10.17 0.40 15.52
C PHE A 48 10.66 1.45 16.52
N SER A 49 11.47 1.08 17.51
CA SER A 49 12.04 2.04 18.47
C SER A 49 12.99 3.04 17.82
N VAL A 50 13.72 2.63 16.78
CA VAL A 50 14.59 3.52 16.00
C VAL A 50 13.80 4.38 15.01
N SER A 51 12.55 4.02 14.74
CA SER A 51 11.70 4.62 13.71
C SER A 51 10.58 5.49 14.28
N VAL A 52 10.67 5.89 15.55
CA VAL A 52 9.63 6.66 16.26
C VAL A 52 9.31 7.97 15.52
N LEU A 53 10.32 8.67 14.98
CA LEU A 53 10.06 9.91 14.24
C LEU A 53 9.20 9.66 13.00
N TYR A 54 9.51 8.62 12.20
CA TYR A 54 8.71 8.25 11.03
C TYR A 54 7.30 7.78 11.40
N PHE A 55 7.16 7.08 12.53
CA PHE A 55 5.85 6.72 13.06
C PHE A 55 5.04 7.97 13.45
N ILE A 56 5.65 8.93 14.15
CA ILE A 56 5.00 10.20 14.50
C ILE A 56 4.60 10.94 13.22
N THR A 57 5.49 11.05 12.23
CA THR A 57 5.16 11.69 10.95
C THR A 57 3.98 11.02 10.27
N LEU A 58 3.95 9.69 10.21
CA LEU A 58 2.83 8.93 9.66
C LEU A 58 1.54 9.28 10.39
N ILE A 59 1.51 9.21 11.73
CA ILE A 59 0.34 9.56 12.53
C ILE A 59 -0.09 11.02 12.29
N SER A 60 0.85 11.97 12.22
CA SER A 60 0.54 13.37 11.95
C SER A 60 -0.12 13.56 10.57
N VAL A 61 0.40 12.91 9.52
CA VAL A 61 -0.20 12.96 8.18
C VAL A 61 -1.60 12.33 8.19
N LEU A 62 -1.77 11.20 8.88
CA LEU A 62 -3.05 10.52 9.03
C LEU A 62 -4.10 11.41 9.70
N VAL A 63 -3.73 12.04 10.83
CA VAL A 63 -4.60 12.97 11.55
C VAL A 63 -4.93 14.19 10.70
N ALA A 64 -3.92 14.78 10.04
CA ALA A 64 -4.12 15.95 9.19
C ALA A 64 -5.08 15.66 8.02
N LEU A 65 -4.88 14.54 7.32
CA LEU A 65 -5.77 14.12 6.22
C LEU A 65 -7.19 13.84 6.72
N THR A 66 -7.32 13.09 7.81
CA THR A 66 -8.64 12.75 8.38
C THR A 66 -9.40 14.00 8.82
N PHE A 67 -8.72 14.93 9.50
CA PHE A 67 -9.30 16.19 9.95
C PHE A 67 -9.72 17.07 8.76
N PHE A 68 -8.85 17.23 7.77
CA PHE A 68 -9.14 18.00 6.56
C PHE A 68 -10.37 17.44 5.83
N ILE A 69 -10.40 16.12 5.57
CA ILE A 69 -11.52 15.48 4.88
C ILE A 69 -12.81 15.63 5.70
N SER A 70 -12.75 15.49 7.03
CA SER A 70 -13.93 15.61 7.89
C SER A 70 -14.53 17.02 7.89
N ILE A 71 -13.72 18.06 7.64
CA ILE A 71 -14.19 19.44 7.45
C ILE A 71 -14.83 19.62 6.07
N VAL A 72 -14.23 19.05 5.03
CA VAL A 72 -14.70 19.22 3.64
C VAL A 72 -15.97 18.40 3.37
N ASP A 73 -16.01 17.13 3.81
CA ASP A 73 -17.16 16.26 3.71
C ASP A 73 -17.15 15.20 4.83
N TYR A 74 -18.06 15.35 5.78
CA TYR A 74 -18.20 14.48 6.94
C TYR A 74 -18.45 13.00 6.58
N ARG A 75 -19.16 12.71 5.48
CA ARG A 75 -19.45 11.32 5.05
C ARG A 75 -18.18 10.63 4.55
N TRP A 76 -17.34 11.37 3.82
CA TRP A 76 -16.04 10.87 3.40
C TRP A 76 -15.03 10.85 4.57
N GLY A 77 -15.15 11.77 5.54
CA GLY A 77 -14.27 11.84 6.72
C GLY A 77 -14.23 10.56 7.55
N THR A 78 -15.36 9.84 7.63
CA THR A 78 -15.46 8.56 8.34
C THR A 78 -15.04 7.35 7.49
N THR A 79 -15.16 7.45 6.17
CA THR A 79 -15.00 6.30 5.26
C THR A 79 -13.61 6.25 4.61
N ILE A 80 -13.01 7.40 4.27
CA ILE A 80 -11.68 7.48 3.66
C ILE A 80 -10.59 6.84 4.52
N PRO A 81 -10.55 7.03 5.85
CA PRO A 81 -9.57 6.32 6.68
C PRO A 81 -9.62 4.80 6.48
N LEU A 82 -10.81 4.21 6.46
CA LEU A 82 -10.93 2.76 6.27
C LEU A 82 -10.52 2.29 4.86
N ILE A 83 -10.79 3.10 3.83
CA ILE A 83 -10.60 2.74 2.42
C ILE A 83 -9.19 3.09 1.91
N PHE A 84 -8.54 4.11 2.47
CA PHE A 84 -7.23 4.59 1.99
C PHE A 84 -6.12 4.28 2.99
N ILE A 85 -6.32 4.54 4.28
CA ILE A 85 -5.26 4.39 5.27
C ILE A 85 -5.00 2.91 5.52
N THR A 86 -6.05 2.13 5.76
CA THR A 86 -5.90 0.71 6.09
C THR A 86 -5.17 -0.07 4.98
N PRO A 87 -5.52 0.07 3.69
CA PRO A 87 -4.76 -0.58 2.63
C PRO A 87 -3.31 -0.12 2.55
N VAL A 88 -3.00 1.17 2.69
CA VAL A 88 -1.61 1.66 2.66
C VAL A 88 -0.76 1.00 3.76
N ILE A 89 -1.26 0.94 4.99
CA ILE A 89 -0.54 0.31 6.11
C ILE A 89 -0.32 -1.17 5.84
N VAL A 90 -1.38 -1.87 5.39
CA VAL A 90 -1.32 -3.30 5.08
C VAL A 90 -0.34 -3.58 3.94
N GLU A 91 -0.37 -2.80 2.88
CA GLU A 91 0.48 -2.97 1.70
C GLU A 91 1.94 -2.71 2.03
N GLU A 92 2.25 -1.60 2.71
CA GLU A 92 3.63 -1.29 3.07
C GLU A 92 4.18 -2.26 4.11
N PHE A 93 3.38 -2.67 5.09
CA PHE A 93 3.81 -3.70 6.03
C PHE A 93 4.11 -5.03 5.32
N ASN A 94 3.20 -5.51 4.47
CA ASN A 94 3.36 -6.81 3.84
C ASN A 94 4.47 -6.83 2.79
N PHE A 95 4.50 -5.85 1.89
CA PHE A 95 5.47 -5.83 0.80
C PHE A 95 6.83 -5.28 1.24
N ARG A 96 6.86 -4.16 1.98
CA ARG A 96 8.12 -3.41 2.25
C ARG A 96 8.79 -3.83 3.54
N TYR A 97 8.01 -4.19 4.56
CA TYR A 97 8.60 -4.75 5.77
C TYR A 97 8.85 -6.25 5.63
N LEU A 98 7.81 -7.06 5.45
CA LEU A 98 7.93 -8.51 5.53
C LEU A 98 8.54 -9.16 4.30
N LEU A 99 7.90 -9.02 3.14
CA LEU A 99 8.30 -9.70 1.92
C LEU A 99 9.72 -9.28 1.49
N GLN A 100 10.01 -7.98 1.55
CA GLN A 100 11.35 -7.47 1.26
C GLN A 100 12.41 -8.01 2.23
N ARG A 101 12.14 -8.10 3.55
CA ARG A 101 13.07 -8.74 4.50
C ARG A 101 13.31 -10.21 4.17
N VAL A 102 12.27 -10.94 3.77
CA VAL A 102 12.42 -12.35 3.34
C VAL A 102 13.31 -12.45 2.09
N PHE A 103 13.12 -11.58 1.11
CA PHE A 103 13.96 -11.57 -0.09
C PHE A 103 15.38 -11.12 0.17
N LEU A 104 15.60 -10.11 1.02
CA LEU A 104 16.94 -9.64 1.39
C LEU A 104 17.76 -10.70 2.15
N LYS A 105 17.11 -11.67 2.80
CA LYS A 105 17.80 -12.83 3.42
C LYS A 105 18.31 -13.85 2.39
N LYS A 106 17.78 -13.84 1.16
CA LYS A 106 18.03 -14.88 0.14
C LYS A 106 18.68 -14.38 -1.15
N PHE A 107 18.50 -13.09 -1.46
CA PHE A 107 18.90 -12.50 -2.73
C PHE A 107 19.69 -11.21 -2.53
N SER A 108 20.40 -10.76 -3.56
CA SER A 108 21.06 -9.46 -3.54
C SER A 108 20.03 -8.33 -3.39
N PRO A 109 20.41 -7.16 -2.85
CA PRO A 109 19.47 -6.07 -2.65
C PRO A 109 18.73 -5.62 -3.92
N TYR A 110 19.40 -5.63 -5.08
CA TYR A 110 18.79 -5.26 -6.35
C TYR A 110 17.72 -6.26 -6.79
N ILE A 111 17.99 -7.55 -6.65
CA ILE A 111 17.04 -8.61 -6.98
C ILE A 111 15.86 -8.59 -6.02
N ALA A 112 16.11 -8.44 -4.71
CA ALA A 112 15.06 -8.38 -3.70
C ALA A 112 14.07 -7.23 -3.93
N LEU A 113 14.59 -6.03 -4.24
CA LEU A 113 13.77 -4.85 -4.57
C LEU A 113 12.97 -5.08 -5.87
N SER A 114 13.60 -5.64 -6.90
CA SER A 114 12.94 -5.92 -8.17
C SER A 114 11.81 -6.94 -8.02
N LEU A 115 12.04 -8.05 -7.30
CA LEU A 115 11.02 -9.07 -7.04
C LEU A 115 9.84 -8.52 -6.25
N GLN A 116 10.11 -7.72 -5.21
CA GLN A 116 9.05 -7.06 -4.44
C GLN A 116 8.24 -6.10 -5.31
N ALA A 117 8.89 -5.30 -6.17
CA ALA A 117 8.22 -4.38 -7.08
C ALA A 117 7.38 -5.10 -8.15
N VAL A 118 7.86 -6.22 -8.69
CA VAL A 118 7.08 -7.08 -9.60
C VAL A 118 5.84 -7.60 -8.90
N LEU A 119 5.97 -8.17 -7.70
CA LEU A 119 4.81 -8.71 -6.97
C LEU A 119 3.82 -7.62 -6.59
N TYR A 120 4.30 -6.41 -6.29
CA TYR A 120 3.44 -5.26 -6.03
C TYR A 120 2.69 -4.81 -7.29
N SER A 121 3.36 -4.76 -8.44
CA SER A 121 2.74 -4.45 -9.73
C SER A 121 1.68 -5.51 -10.11
N LEU A 122 1.98 -6.80 -9.91
CA LEU A 122 1.03 -7.89 -10.11
C LEU A 122 -0.17 -7.81 -9.16
N TYR A 123 0.03 -7.38 -7.91
CA TYR A 123 -1.08 -7.10 -6.99
C TYR A 123 -2.00 -6.01 -7.54
N TYR A 124 -1.46 -4.93 -8.12
CA TYR A 124 -2.28 -3.87 -8.72
C TYR A 124 -2.84 -4.21 -10.11
N ALA A 125 -2.22 -5.13 -10.85
CA ALA A 125 -2.75 -5.62 -12.13
C ALA A 125 -4.15 -6.24 -11.98
N ARG A 126 -4.54 -6.64 -10.76
CA ARG A 126 -5.91 -7.03 -10.41
C ARG A 126 -6.96 -6.00 -10.84
N TYR A 127 -6.67 -4.70 -10.75
CA TYR A 127 -7.63 -3.65 -11.11
C TYR A 127 -7.87 -3.60 -12.63
N ALA A 128 -6.90 -4.05 -13.43
CA ALA A 128 -7.06 -4.20 -14.87
C ALA A 128 -7.83 -5.49 -15.22
N ILE A 129 -7.72 -6.56 -14.42
CA ILE A 129 -8.31 -7.87 -14.72
C ILE A 129 -9.71 -8.04 -14.11
N ALA A 130 -9.85 -7.80 -12.81
CA ALA A 130 -11.05 -8.13 -12.03
C ALA A 130 -12.26 -7.24 -12.36
N ALA A 131 -12.04 -6.02 -12.84
CA ALA A 131 -13.08 -5.11 -13.29
C ALA A 131 -13.28 -5.15 -14.83
N GLY A 132 -12.76 -6.18 -15.52
CA GLY A 132 -12.80 -6.24 -16.99
C GLY A 132 -12.10 -5.07 -17.68
N GLY A 133 -11.12 -4.45 -17.01
CA GLY A 133 -10.40 -3.27 -17.50
C GLY A 133 -11.20 -1.98 -17.52
N VAL A 134 -12.45 -1.95 -17.03
CA VAL A 134 -13.33 -0.77 -17.12
C VAL A 134 -12.75 0.44 -16.38
N ALA A 135 -12.13 0.22 -15.22
CA ALA A 135 -11.52 1.30 -14.43
C ALA A 135 -10.22 1.84 -15.06
N TYR A 136 -9.53 1.03 -15.86
CA TYR A 136 -8.26 1.37 -16.50
C TYR A 136 -8.20 0.72 -17.89
N PRO A 137 -8.88 1.30 -18.91
CA PRO A 137 -8.90 0.74 -20.25
C PRO A 137 -7.51 0.83 -20.91
N PHE A 138 -7.26 0.05 -21.95
CA PHE A 138 -6.04 0.18 -22.75
C PHE A 138 -5.96 1.58 -23.40
N PRO A 139 -4.80 2.26 -23.40
CA PRO A 139 -3.49 1.83 -22.91
C PRO A 139 -3.18 2.20 -21.44
N TYR A 140 -4.13 2.81 -20.72
CA TYR A 140 -3.94 3.26 -19.34
C TYR A 140 -3.65 2.12 -18.35
N ASN A 141 -4.10 0.89 -18.64
CA ASN A 141 -3.69 -0.29 -17.87
C ASN A 141 -2.16 -0.52 -17.89
N ILE A 142 -1.48 -0.28 -19.01
CA ILE A 142 -0.01 -0.41 -19.11
C ILE A 142 0.66 0.67 -18.26
N VAL A 143 0.14 1.91 -18.34
CA VAL A 143 0.63 3.03 -17.54
C VAL A 143 0.45 2.75 -16.06
N LEU A 144 -0.70 2.21 -15.64
CA LEU A 144 -0.96 1.79 -14.26
C LEU A 144 0.07 0.76 -13.79
N VAL A 145 0.21 -0.36 -14.50
CA VAL A 145 1.12 -1.46 -14.11
C VAL A 145 2.58 -0.99 -14.03
N THR A 146 3.01 -0.17 -14.99
CA THR A 146 4.37 0.39 -15.01
C THR A 146 4.58 1.39 -13.87
N SER A 147 3.60 2.24 -13.59
CA SER A 147 3.64 3.19 -12.47
C SER A 147 3.69 2.46 -11.13
N MET A 148 2.93 1.36 -10.99
CA MET A 148 2.93 0.52 -9.78
C MET A 148 4.27 -0.19 -9.60
N PHE A 149 4.92 -0.65 -10.67
CA PHE A 149 6.28 -1.17 -10.60
C PHE A 149 7.27 -0.09 -10.12
N GLY A 150 7.21 1.12 -10.69
CA GLY A 150 8.03 2.26 -10.27
C GLY A 150 7.84 2.64 -8.80
N MET A 151 6.60 2.76 -8.35
CA MET A 151 6.29 2.99 -6.92
C MET A 151 6.72 1.82 -6.05
N GLY A 152 6.60 0.59 -6.55
CA GLY A 152 7.21 -0.63 -6.02
C GLY A 152 8.66 -0.41 -5.62
N LEU A 153 9.48 0.00 -6.59
CA LEU A 153 10.90 0.26 -6.41
C LEU A 153 11.19 1.42 -5.46
N VAL A 154 10.53 2.57 -5.65
CA VAL A 154 10.76 3.76 -4.82
C VAL A 154 10.46 3.47 -3.35
N TYR A 155 9.30 2.87 -3.05
CA TYR A 155 8.92 2.55 -1.68
C TYR A 155 9.82 1.46 -1.09
N GLY A 156 10.23 0.47 -1.89
CA GLY A 156 11.18 -0.56 -1.46
C GLY A 156 12.56 0.01 -1.10
N ILE A 157 13.05 0.98 -1.88
CA ILE A 157 14.30 1.69 -1.59
C ILE A 157 14.17 2.47 -0.27
N LEU A 158 13.08 3.23 -0.09
CA LEU A 158 12.82 3.96 1.14
C LEU A 158 12.79 3.02 2.35
N ALA A 159 12.08 1.89 2.25
CA ALA A 159 12.02 0.87 3.30
C ALA A 159 13.39 0.28 3.63
N LYS A 160 14.23 0.04 2.61
CA LYS A 160 15.58 -0.49 2.79
C LYS A 160 16.45 0.51 3.56
N LEU A 161 16.37 1.79 3.20
CA LEU A 161 17.18 2.86 3.80
C LEU A 161 16.72 3.16 5.23
N SER A 162 15.41 3.24 5.46
CA SER A 162 14.83 3.53 6.78
C SER A 162 14.78 2.31 7.70
N LYS A 163 14.90 1.10 7.15
CA LYS A 163 14.72 -0.19 7.83
C LYS A 163 13.33 -0.36 8.48
N ASN A 164 12.34 0.40 8.03
CA ASN A 164 10.97 0.36 8.51
C ASN A 164 9.97 0.65 7.39
N PHE A 165 8.68 0.39 7.62
CA PHE A 165 7.63 0.69 6.66
C PHE A 165 6.90 2.02 6.91
N PHE A 166 7.18 2.73 8.01
CA PHE A 166 6.47 3.97 8.34
C PHE A 166 6.78 5.08 7.34
N LEU A 167 8.05 5.22 6.93
CA LEU A 167 8.46 6.19 5.92
C LEU A 167 7.78 5.93 4.56
N PRO A 168 7.89 4.73 3.95
CA PRO A 168 7.20 4.47 2.70
C PRO A 168 5.67 4.54 2.85
N ALA A 169 5.08 4.14 4.00
CA ALA A 169 3.64 4.33 4.24
C ALA A 169 3.23 5.81 4.26
N THR A 170 4.05 6.67 4.84
CA THR A 170 3.81 8.12 4.83
C THR A 170 3.84 8.66 3.41
N VAL A 171 4.87 8.31 2.63
CA VAL A 171 5.01 8.74 1.24
C VAL A 171 3.88 8.19 0.37
N HIS A 172 3.54 6.91 0.53
CA HIS A 172 2.44 6.27 -0.17
C HIS A 172 1.12 6.98 0.14
N LEU A 173 0.83 7.24 1.41
CA LEU A 173 -0.38 7.95 1.83
C LEU A 173 -0.45 9.37 1.24
N ILE A 174 0.65 10.13 1.26
CA ILE A 174 0.71 11.46 0.65
C ILE A 174 0.40 11.36 -0.84
N LEU A 175 1.09 10.48 -1.58
CA LEU A 175 0.92 10.35 -3.03
C LEU A 175 -0.50 9.88 -3.40
N TRP A 176 -1.06 8.93 -2.64
CA TRP A 176 -2.44 8.50 -2.82
C TRP A 176 -3.45 9.60 -2.51
N SER A 177 -3.17 10.45 -1.51
CA SER A 177 -4.05 11.59 -1.18
C SER A 177 -4.06 12.67 -2.27
N LEU A 178 -3.07 12.69 -3.17
CA LEU A 178 -3.05 13.56 -4.35
C LEU A 178 -3.89 13.01 -5.51
N PHE A 179 -4.20 11.71 -5.53
CA PHE A 179 -4.90 11.05 -6.64
C PHE A 179 -6.32 11.59 -6.88
N PRO A 180 -7.14 11.93 -5.86
CA PRO A 180 -8.43 12.59 -6.07
C PRO A 180 -8.33 13.99 -6.69
N TRP A 181 -7.16 14.64 -6.61
CA TRP A 181 -6.96 16.02 -7.08
C TRP A 181 -6.48 16.09 -8.52
N LEU A 182 -5.85 15.02 -9.04
CA LEU A 182 -5.43 14.96 -10.44
C LEU A 182 -6.61 15.00 -11.43
N PRO A 183 -7.71 14.25 -11.23
CA PRO A 183 -8.88 14.33 -12.10
C PRO A 183 -9.53 15.72 -12.10
N ALA A 184 -9.57 16.45 -10.98
CA ALA A 184 -10.19 17.77 -10.93
C ALA A 184 -9.37 18.84 -11.69
N ALA A 185 -8.04 18.79 -11.60
CA ALA A 185 -7.16 19.70 -12.32
C ALA A 185 -7.04 19.37 -13.82
N ILE A 186 -7.14 18.08 -14.18
CA ILE A 186 -7.07 17.63 -15.57
C ILE A 186 -8.46 17.72 -16.25
N ALA A 187 -9.56 17.48 -15.54
CA ALA A 187 -10.91 17.64 -16.09
C ALA A 187 -11.26 19.11 -16.37
N SER A 188 -10.82 20.04 -15.52
CA SER A 188 -11.04 21.49 -15.73
C SER A 188 -10.19 22.10 -16.86
N THR A 189 -9.20 21.35 -17.38
CA THR A 189 -8.37 21.78 -18.52
C THR A 189 -8.70 21.05 -19.82
N ILE A 190 -9.43 19.94 -19.78
CA ILE A 190 -9.78 19.12 -20.96
C ILE A 190 -11.26 19.27 -21.35
N LEU A 191 -12.16 19.66 -20.44
CA LEU A 191 -13.56 19.94 -20.76
C LEU A 191 -13.79 21.45 -20.79
N PRO A 192 -14.18 22.05 -21.94
CA PRO A 192 -14.68 23.42 -21.93
C PRO A 192 -15.96 23.47 -21.08
N ALA A 193 -16.12 24.59 -20.37
CA ALA A 193 -17.25 24.88 -19.49
C ALA A 193 -18.61 24.67 -20.16
#